data_AF-A0A936QBF3-F1
#
_entry.id   AF-A0A936QBF3-F1
#
_cell.length_a   1.000
_cell.length_b   1.000
_cell.length_c   1.000
_cell.angle_alpha   90.00
_cell.angle_beta   90.00
_cell.angle_gamma   90.00
#
_symmetry.space_group_name_H-M   'P 1'
#
loop_
_entity.id
_entity.type
_entity.pdbx_description
1 polymer ?
#
loop_
_entity_poly.entity_id
_entity_poly.type
_entity_poly.pdbx_seq_one_letter_code
_entity_poly.pdbx_strand_id
1 'polypeptide(L)'
;MKASPSSSVADLIERAAHRKVVGIGETGLDYYQMEQRKGGRSVADMEWQRNRFRVHIRAAPGPTSIDHPIPAKRLRRHHRDPSRKGGRRLGSVGGVFHCFTETEQVAPRRPRDGLFISFSGILTFKRKLAA
;
A
#
# COMPACT_ATOMS: atom_id res chain seq x y z
N MET A 1 1.30 9.45 7.89
CA MET A 1 1.12 8.48 9.01
C MET A 1 1.86 8.86 10.29
N LYS A 2 1.22 8.72 11.46
CA LYS A 2 1.86 8.71 12.79
C LYS A 2 2.32 7.28 13.12
N ALA A 3 3.37 7.15 13.94
CA ALA A 3 3.76 5.86 14.49
C ALA A 3 2.65 5.41 15.47
N SER A 4 2.27 4.14 15.40
CA SER A 4 1.21 3.53 16.23
C SER A 4 1.59 2.06 16.45
N PRO A 5 0.99 1.37 17.43
CA PRO A 5 1.29 -0.04 17.68
C PRO A 5 1.20 -0.84 16.38
N SER A 6 2.21 -1.66 16.09
CA SER A 6 2.20 -2.50 14.89
C SER A 6 1.31 -3.71 15.16
N SER A 7 0.20 -3.83 14.42
CA SER A 7 -0.61 -5.06 14.42
C SER A 7 0.23 -6.22 13.88
N SER A 8 0.06 -7.42 14.43
CA SER A 8 0.69 -8.63 13.91
C SER A 8 -0.03 -9.11 12.64
N VAL A 9 0.60 -10.01 11.87
CA VAL A 9 -0.05 -10.65 10.72
C VAL A 9 -1.28 -11.45 11.16
N ALA A 10 -1.19 -12.15 12.30
CA ALA A 10 -2.29 -12.95 12.83
C ALA A 10 -3.48 -12.06 13.21
N ASP A 11 -3.23 -10.93 13.89
CA ASP A 11 -4.28 -9.99 14.30
C ASP A 11 -5.05 -9.45 13.09
N LEU A 12 -4.33 -9.14 12.01
CA LEU A 12 -4.94 -8.65 10.77
C LEU A 12 -5.76 -9.72 10.07
N ILE A 13 -5.28 -10.97 10.03
CA ILE A 13 -6.02 -12.09 9.44
C ILE A 13 -7.31 -12.37 10.23
N GLU A 14 -7.22 -12.39 11.55
CA GLU A 14 -8.36 -12.62 12.44
C GLU A 14 -9.43 -11.54 12.22
N ARG A 15 -9.04 -10.26 12.24
CA ARG A 15 -9.97 -9.14 12.02
C ARG A 15 -10.54 -9.12 10.60
N ALA A 16 -9.75 -9.52 9.61
CA ALA A 16 -10.19 -9.59 8.22
C ALA A 16 -11.18 -10.72 7.93
N ALA A 17 -11.33 -11.70 8.83
CA ALA A 17 -12.31 -12.78 8.68
C ALA A 17 -13.77 -12.31 8.83
N HIS A 18 -13.99 -11.10 9.37
CA HIS A 18 -15.34 -10.57 9.53
C HIS A 18 -16.00 -10.27 8.17
N ARG A 19 -17.24 -10.75 7.95
CA ARG A 19 -17.95 -10.69 6.64
C ARG A 19 -18.06 -9.30 6.00
N LYS A 20 -18.06 -8.22 6.80
CA LYS A 20 -18.09 -6.84 6.30
C LYS A 20 -16.73 -6.31 5.84
N VAL A 21 -15.64 -7.02 6.11
CA VAL A 21 -14.29 -6.60 5.71
C VAL A 21 -14.03 -7.09 4.30
N VAL A 22 -13.82 -6.16 3.37
CA VAL A 22 -13.63 -6.44 1.94
C VAL A 22 -12.18 -6.21 1.46
N GLY A 23 -11.31 -5.75 2.36
CA GLY A 23 -9.90 -5.49 2.07
C GLY A 23 -9.14 -5.14 3.34
N ILE A 24 -7.80 -5.18 3.25
CA ILE A 24 -6.88 -4.80 4.33
C ILE A 24 -6.14 -3.53 3.90
N GLY A 25 -6.18 -2.49 4.74
CA GLY A 25 -5.61 -1.18 4.44
C GLY A 25 -6.30 -0.09 5.27
N GLU A 26 -5.99 1.19 5.06
CA GLU A 26 -5.00 1.72 4.12
C GLU A 26 -3.56 1.57 4.61
N THR A 27 -2.65 1.17 3.72
CA THR A 27 -1.24 0.97 4.06
C THR A 27 -0.35 1.49 2.95
N GLY A 28 0.90 1.87 3.23
CA GLY A 28 1.77 2.44 2.21
C GLY A 28 3.04 3.06 2.79
N LEU A 29 3.82 3.68 1.91
CA LEU A 29 5.05 4.40 2.26
C LEU A 29 4.87 5.89 1.96
N ASP A 30 4.90 6.75 2.96
CA ASP A 30 4.61 8.18 2.81
C ASP A 30 5.84 8.97 3.28
N TYR A 31 6.64 9.36 2.29
CA TYR A 31 7.88 10.14 2.45
C TYR A 31 7.72 11.60 2.03
N TYR A 32 6.48 12.07 1.88
CA TYR A 32 6.22 13.45 1.49
C TYR A 32 6.42 14.40 2.67
N GLN A 33 7.09 15.54 2.40
CA GLN A 33 7.35 16.61 3.38
C GLN A 33 7.95 16.08 4.70
N MET A 34 9.05 15.32 4.61
CA MET A 34 9.72 14.72 5.78
C MET A 34 10.09 15.76 6.85
N GLU A 35 10.58 16.93 6.43
CA GLU A 35 10.90 18.02 7.33
C GLU A 35 9.64 18.58 8.00
N GLN A 36 8.69 19.09 7.20
CA GLN A 36 7.56 19.88 7.69
C GLN A 36 6.47 19.04 8.35
N ARG A 37 6.20 17.83 7.84
CA ARG A 37 5.10 16.96 8.31
C ARG A 37 5.57 15.81 9.18
N LYS A 38 6.83 15.41 9.08
CA LYS A 38 7.36 14.27 9.85
C LYS A 38 8.32 14.69 10.95
N GLY A 39 8.56 15.99 11.13
CA GLY A 39 9.38 16.53 12.22
C GLY A 39 10.86 16.22 12.02
N GLY A 40 11.38 16.49 10.83
CA GLY A 40 12.81 16.30 10.50
C GLY A 40 13.28 14.84 10.42
N ARG A 41 12.36 13.86 10.46
CA ARG A 41 12.72 12.44 10.30
C ARG A 41 13.37 12.20 8.95
N SER A 42 14.39 11.35 8.92
CA SER A 42 14.97 10.84 7.69
C SER A 42 14.13 9.69 7.11
N VAL A 43 14.37 9.34 5.85
CA VAL A 43 13.78 8.13 5.24
C VAL A 43 14.25 6.88 5.99
N ALA A 44 15.47 6.86 6.54
CA ALA A 44 15.99 5.74 7.31
C ALA A 44 15.10 5.45 8.54
N ASP A 45 14.63 6.50 9.23
CA ASP A 45 13.76 6.40 10.41
C ASP A 45 12.37 5.80 10.13
N MET A 46 12.03 5.60 8.86
CA MET A 46 10.71 5.11 8.43
C MET A 46 10.64 3.58 8.32
N GLU A 47 11.50 2.83 9.02
CA GLU A 47 11.50 1.36 8.96
C GLU A 47 10.20 0.78 9.52
N TRP A 48 9.64 1.40 10.55
CA TRP A 48 8.34 1.01 11.11
C TRP A 48 7.22 1.06 10.06
N GLN A 49 7.27 2.03 9.13
CA GLN A 49 6.28 2.16 8.05
C GLN A 49 6.48 1.05 7.02
N ARG A 50 7.73 0.76 6.66
CA ARG A 50 8.08 -0.36 5.77
C ARG A 50 7.68 -1.70 6.36
N ASN A 51 7.91 -1.90 7.65
CA ASN A 51 7.49 -3.11 8.35
C ASN A 51 5.96 -3.25 8.37
N ARG A 52 5.23 -2.17 8.70
CA ARG A 52 3.76 -2.17 8.69
C ARG A 52 3.21 -2.51 7.30
N PHE A 53 3.80 -1.92 6.26
CA PHE A 53 3.44 -2.23 4.87
C PHE A 53 3.62 -3.72 4.55
N ARG A 54 4.78 -4.30 4.88
CA ARG A 54 5.05 -5.74 4.69
C ARG A 54 4.06 -6.63 5.46
N VAL A 55 3.72 -6.25 6.69
CA VAL A 55 2.75 -6.99 7.52
C VAL A 55 1.37 -7.00 6.86
N HIS A 56 0.88 -5.86 6.36
CA HIS A 56 -0.41 -5.78 5.67
C HIS A 56 -0.42 -6.62 4.38
N ILE A 57 0.66 -6.54 3.60
CA ILE A 57 0.82 -7.34 2.37
C ILE A 57 0.82 -8.84 2.65
N ARG A 58 1.43 -9.28 3.77
CA ARG A 58 1.42 -10.70 4.18
C ARG A 58 0.06 -11.15 4.71
N ALA A 59 -0.63 -10.27 5.44
CA ALA A 59 -1.94 -10.56 6.01
C ALA A 59 -3.04 -10.62 4.95
N ALA A 60 -2.94 -9.80 3.89
CA ALA A 60 -3.97 -9.66 2.87
C ALA A 60 -4.18 -10.97 2.07
N PRO A 61 -5.36 -11.61 2.18
CA PRO A 61 -5.74 -12.73 1.33
C PRO A 61 -6.44 -12.23 0.04
N GLY A 62 -6.36 -10.93 -0.29
CA GLY A 62 -7.17 -10.24 -1.30
C GLY A 62 -6.79 -8.76 -1.45
N PRO A 63 -7.62 -7.90 -2.06
CA PRO A 63 -7.24 -6.54 -2.43
C PRO A 63 -6.74 -5.68 -1.26
N THR A 64 -5.58 -5.06 -1.43
CA THR A 64 -4.97 -4.13 -0.46
C THR A 64 -5.12 -2.68 -0.94
N SER A 65 -5.55 -1.76 -0.08
CA SER A 65 -5.51 -0.31 -0.37
C SER A 65 -4.10 0.22 -0.11
N ILE A 66 -3.49 0.81 -1.14
CA ILE A 66 -2.12 1.31 -1.13
C ILE A 66 -2.12 2.82 -1.31
N ASP A 67 -1.61 3.53 -0.32
CA ASP A 67 -1.69 4.99 -0.21
C ASP A 67 -0.60 5.73 -1.00
N HIS A 68 0.49 5.04 -1.31
CA HIS A 68 1.59 5.60 -2.08
C HIS A 68 2.28 4.50 -2.88
N PRO A 69 2.36 4.65 -4.21
CA PRO A 69 2.88 3.60 -5.06
C PRO A 69 4.40 3.52 -4.90
N ILE A 70 4.88 2.42 -4.31
CA ILE A 70 6.22 1.94 -4.65
C ILE A 70 6.21 1.43 -6.08
N PRO A 71 7.34 1.47 -6.82
CA PRO A 71 7.40 0.85 -8.14
C PRO A 71 6.88 -0.59 -8.09
N ALA A 72 5.91 -0.94 -8.93
CA ALA A 72 5.20 -2.23 -8.90
C ALA A 72 6.15 -3.46 -8.86
N LYS A 73 7.37 -3.33 -9.39
CA LYS A 73 8.44 -4.36 -9.30
C LYS A 73 8.84 -4.70 -7.85
N ARG A 74 8.81 -3.74 -6.92
CA ARG A 74 9.16 -3.95 -5.50
C ARG A 74 8.04 -4.66 -4.74
N LEU A 75 6.77 -4.37 -5.07
CA LEU A 75 5.61 -5.08 -4.52
C LEU A 75 5.71 -6.59 -4.78
N ARG A 76 5.98 -6.98 -6.04
CA ARG A 76 6.14 -8.38 -6.47
C ARG A 76 7.17 -9.19 -5.66
N ARG A 77 8.26 -8.57 -5.19
CA ARG A 77 9.29 -9.25 -4.39
C ARG A 77 8.82 -9.58 -2.96
N HIS A 78 7.88 -8.83 -2.41
CA HIS A 78 7.36 -9.05 -1.06
C HIS A 78 6.25 -10.10 -0.98
N HIS A 79 5.66 -10.51 -2.11
CA HIS A 79 4.58 -11.50 -2.17
C HIS A 79 5.05 -12.96 -2.28
N ARG A 80 6.34 -13.22 -2.52
CA ARG A 80 6.84 -14.59 -2.71
C ARG A 80 7.21 -15.20 -1.35
N ASP A 81 6.20 -15.59 -0.57
CA ASP A 81 6.39 -16.45 0.60
C ASP A 81 6.20 -17.92 0.18
N PRO A 82 7.28 -18.73 0.12
CA PRO A 82 7.20 -20.13 -0.31
C PRO A 82 6.56 -21.07 0.73
N SER A 83 6.26 -20.60 1.94
CA SER A 83 5.80 -21.46 3.06
C SER A 83 4.29 -21.74 3.07
N ARG A 84 3.48 -21.02 2.29
CA ARG A 84 2.01 -21.15 2.32
C ARG A 84 1.50 -22.33 1.48
N LYS A 85 1.71 -23.56 1.96
CA LYS A 85 1.07 -24.77 1.44
C LYS A 85 -0.38 -24.86 1.97
N GLY A 86 -1.38 -24.72 1.10
CA GLY A 86 -2.76 -25.11 1.40
C GLY A 86 -3.86 -24.03 1.32
N GLY A 87 -3.53 -22.76 1.06
CA GLY A 87 -4.53 -21.74 0.80
C GLY A 87 -4.72 -21.52 -0.70
N ARG A 88 -5.97 -21.47 -1.17
CA ARG A 88 -6.44 -21.04 -2.51
C ARG A 88 -5.34 -20.26 -3.26
N ARG A 89 -4.86 -20.78 -4.40
CA ARG A 89 -3.91 -20.07 -5.28
C ARG A 89 -4.47 -18.66 -5.50
N LEU A 90 -3.92 -17.70 -4.76
CA LEU A 90 -4.23 -16.29 -4.91
C LEU A 90 -3.57 -15.86 -6.21
N GLY A 91 -4.26 -16.12 -7.31
CA GLY A 91 -3.98 -15.47 -8.58
C GLY A 91 -4.03 -13.98 -8.30
N SER A 92 -2.85 -13.36 -8.22
CA SER A 92 -2.63 -11.94 -7.98
C SER A 92 -3.39 -11.40 -6.77
N VAL A 93 -2.70 -11.12 -5.66
CA VAL A 93 -3.28 -10.23 -4.65
C VAL A 93 -3.57 -8.92 -5.38
N GLY A 94 -4.85 -8.68 -5.67
CA GLY A 94 -5.29 -7.45 -6.28
C GLY A 94 -5.06 -6.28 -5.32
N GLY A 95 -5.46 -5.08 -5.70
CA GLY A 95 -5.32 -3.94 -4.81
C GLY A 95 -5.72 -2.65 -5.48
N VAL A 96 -5.86 -1.60 -4.71
CA VAL A 96 -6.20 -0.28 -5.21
C VAL A 96 -5.10 0.67 -4.76
N PHE A 97 -4.46 1.38 -5.68
CA PHE A 97 -3.71 2.58 -5.34
C PHE A 97 -4.73 3.68 -5.04
N HIS A 98 -4.95 3.94 -3.75
CA HIS A 98 -5.88 4.96 -3.30
C HIS A 98 -5.28 6.35 -3.53
N CYS A 99 -6.14 7.32 -3.89
CA CYS A 99 -5.75 8.72 -4.09
C CYS A 99 -4.45 8.91 -4.90
N PHE A 100 -4.33 8.28 -6.06
CA PHE A 100 -3.10 8.32 -6.85
C PHE A 100 -2.81 9.74 -7.36
N THR A 101 -1.67 10.29 -6.95
CA THR A 101 -1.16 11.62 -7.33
C THR A 101 0.20 11.57 -8.03
N GLU A 102 0.69 10.38 -8.37
CA GLU A 102 2.00 10.17 -8.99
C GLU A 102 1.93 10.24 -10.53
N THR A 103 3.09 10.12 -11.18
CA THR A 103 3.18 10.13 -12.65
C THR A 103 2.91 8.76 -13.26
N GLU A 104 2.62 8.74 -14.56
CA GLU A 104 2.50 7.50 -15.34
C GLU A 104 3.74 6.58 -15.22
N GLN A 105 4.93 7.16 -15.00
CA GLN A 105 6.16 6.39 -14.83
C GLN A 105 6.13 5.49 -13.59
N VAL A 106 5.42 5.92 -12.54
CA VAL A 106 5.25 5.22 -11.27
C VAL A 106 3.97 4.37 -11.26
N ALA A 107 3.02 4.69 -12.15
CA ALA A 107 1.81 3.91 -12.32
C ALA A 107 2.12 2.44 -12.66
N PRO A 108 1.31 1.48 -12.18
CA PRO A 108 1.43 0.09 -12.58
C PRO A 108 1.31 -0.03 -14.11
N ARG A 109 2.40 -0.45 -14.77
CA ARG A 109 2.47 -0.58 -16.23
C ARG A 109 1.50 -1.60 -16.84
N ARG A 110 0.79 -2.38 -16.01
CA ARG A 110 -0.26 -3.30 -16.45
C ARG A 110 -1.37 -3.41 -15.38
N PRO A 111 -2.64 -3.17 -15.75
CA PRO A 111 -3.80 -3.59 -14.96
C PRO A 111 -3.90 -5.13 -14.78
N ARG A 112 -3.10 -5.91 -15.53
CA ARG A 112 -3.18 -7.37 -15.61
C ARG A 112 -2.91 -8.12 -14.30
N ASP A 113 -2.45 -7.45 -13.24
CA ASP A 113 -2.20 -8.07 -11.94
C ASP A 113 -3.32 -7.84 -10.92
N GLY A 114 -4.50 -7.34 -11.33
CA GLY A 114 -5.62 -7.05 -10.41
C GLY A 114 -5.40 -5.80 -9.54
N LEU A 115 -4.46 -4.95 -9.94
CA LEU A 115 -4.17 -3.65 -9.32
C LEU A 115 -4.93 -2.55 -10.06
N PHE A 116 -5.73 -1.78 -9.31
CA PHE A 116 -6.51 -0.65 -9.77
C PHE A 116 -5.87 0.66 -9.31
N ILE A 117 -6.11 1.74 -10.05
CA ILE A 117 -5.72 3.09 -9.66
C ILE A 117 -7.00 3.85 -9.35
N SER A 118 -7.08 4.46 -8.17
CA SER A 118 -8.18 5.34 -7.78
C SER A 118 -7.71 6.78 -7.82
N PHE A 119 -8.50 7.63 -8.46
CA PHE A 119 -8.33 9.08 -8.43
C PHE A 119 -9.36 9.68 -7.48
N SER A 120 -8.97 10.74 -6.76
CA SER A 120 -9.89 11.51 -5.91
C SER A 120 -10.19 12.87 -6.52
N GLY A 121 -11.03 13.66 -5.85
CA GLY A 121 -11.41 15.00 -6.28
C GLY A 121 -10.24 15.97 -6.48
N ILE A 122 -9.04 15.68 -5.95
CA ILE A 122 -7.82 16.47 -6.18
C ILE A 122 -7.49 16.62 -7.67
N LEU A 123 -7.91 15.65 -8.49
CA LEU A 123 -7.76 15.69 -9.96
C LEU A 123 -8.42 16.94 -10.57
N THR A 124 -9.48 17.45 -9.93
CA THR A 124 -10.25 18.61 -10.42
C THR A 124 -9.62 19.95 -10.08
N PHE A 125 -8.55 19.97 -9.26
CA PHE A 125 -7.93 21.22 -8.84
C PHE A 125 -7.15 21.86 -9.99
N LYS A 126 -7.33 23.17 -10.17
CA LYS A 126 -6.55 23.94 -11.16
C LYS A 126 -5.06 23.83 -10.82
N ARG A 127 -4.27 23.34 -11.78
CA ARG A 127 -2.82 23.27 -11.66
C ARG A 127 -2.28 24.70 -11.56
N LYS A 128 -1.54 25.02 -10.49
CA LYS A 128 -0.65 26.19 -10.55
C LYS A 128 0.48 25.83 -11.51
N LEU A 129 0.42 26.34 -12.74
CA LEU A 129 1.59 26.35 -13.61
C LEU A 129 2.65 27.18 -12.89
N ALA A 130 3.81 26.58 -12.61
CA ALA A 130 4.97 27.37 -12.23
C ALA A 130 5.27 28.29 -13.42
N ALA A 131 5.30 29.59 -13.16
CA ALA A 131 5.73 30.61 -14.10
C ALA A 131 7.23 30.44 -14.40
#